data_AF-A0A7S3H2B2-F1
#
_entry.id   AF-A0A7S3H2B2-F1
#
_cell.length_a   1.000
_cell.length_b   1.000
_cell.length_c   1.000
_cell.angle_alpha   90.00
_cell.angle_beta   90.00
_cell.angle_gamma   90.00
#
_symmetry.space_group_name_H-M   'P 1'
#
loop_
_entity.id
_entity.type
_entity.pdbx_description
1 polymer ?
#
loop_
_entity_poly.entity_id
_entity_poly.type
_entity_poly.pdbx_seq_one_letter_code
_entity_poly.pdbx_strand_id
1 'polypeptide(L)'
;KKETKEKKEKKDKKEGKRDEKHRETPEELQKEFLPWEKTVKDVRAAELALQRIQWSQSEHRKIFKDGQKFPTPPVAEATRAFYESLFAENPDSKIAIKYCVENGVLPVEVHHEAYKKYKKMREKGVFNMGQQLKLALHRKELKRLALKGLR
;
A
#
# COMPACT_ATOMS: atom_id res chain seq x y z
N LYS A 1 -20.22 66.47 10.38
CA LYS A 1 -20.09 67.57 11.37
C LYS A 1 -20.61 67.06 12.70
N LYS A 2 -19.97 67.45 13.82
CA LYS A 2 -20.07 66.79 15.14
C LYS A 2 -19.46 65.38 15.08
N GLU A 3 -18.33 65.03 15.72
CA GLU A 3 -17.52 65.68 16.78
C GLU A 3 -18.23 65.93 18.11
N THR A 4 -17.86 65.16 19.14
CA THR A 4 -17.05 65.57 20.33
C THR A 4 -16.60 64.27 21.06
N LYS A 5 -15.38 64.10 21.63
CA LYS A 5 -14.74 64.77 22.80
C LYS A 5 -15.57 64.62 24.10
N GLU A 6 -15.03 64.45 25.32
CA GLU A 6 -13.67 64.33 25.94
C GLU A 6 -13.88 63.76 27.40
N LYS A 7 -12.96 63.50 28.36
CA LYS A 7 -11.50 63.72 28.60
C LYS A 7 -10.99 62.88 29.81
N LYS A 8 -9.66 62.65 29.92
CA LYS A 8 -8.86 62.53 31.20
C LYS A 8 -9.13 61.33 32.16
N GLU A 9 -8.30 61.02 33.17
CA GLU A 9 -7.10 61.67 33.76
C GLU A 9 -5.97 60.66 34.12
N LYS A 10 -4.75 61.16 34.39
CA LYS A 10 -3.45 60.48 34.63
C LYS A 10 -3.13 60.14 36.10
N LYS A 11 -2.16 59.23 36.33
CA LYS A 11 -1.04 59.28 37.34
C LYS A 11 -0.21 57.96 37.30
N ASP A 12 1.08 57.85 37.65
CA ASP A 12 2.24 58.76 37.55
C ASP A 12 3.57 57.95 37.63
N LYS A 13 4.72 58.57 37.34
CA LYS A 13 6.10 57.98 37.35
C LYS A 13 6.57 57.34 38.68
N LYS A 14 7.49 56.35 38.61
CA LYS A 14 8.89 56.45 39.13
C LYS A 14 9.86 55.37 38.58
N GLU A 15 11.15 55.59 38.72
CA GLU A 15 12.29 54.78 38.22
C GLU A 15 13.10 54.14 39.38
N GLY A 16 13.91 53.10 39.12
CA GLY A 16 15.19 52.91 39.86
C GLY A 16 15.67 51.49 40.26
N LYS A 17 16.73 51.02 39.56
CA LYS A 17 17.94 50.31 40.09
C LYS A 17 17.87 49.10 41.08
N ARG A 18 18.28 47.93 40.53
CA ARG A 18 19.52 47.14 40.82
C ARG A 18 19.74 46.23 42.06
N ASP A 19 20.46 45.15 41.76
CA ASP A 19 21.51 44.40 42.50
C ASP A 19 21.18 43.32 43.60
N GLU A 20 21.31 42.04 43.16
CA GLU A 20 22.09 40.90 43.74
C GLU A 20 21.63 39.97 44.91
N LYS A 21 21.55 38.65 44.56
CA LYS A 21 22.21 37.46 45.17
C LYS A 21 21.49 36.49 46.16
N HIS A 22 21.95 35.22 46.08
CA HIS A 22 21.67 34.02 46.91
C HIS A 22 20.25 33.42 46.84
N ARG A 23 20.04 32.08 46.94
CA ARG A 23 20.92 30.93 47.32
C ARG A 23 20.50 29.64 46.58
N GLU A 24 21.44 28.74 46.28
CA GLU A 24 21.25 27.57 45.41
C GLU A 24 20.87 26.24 46.12
N THR A 25 20.43 25.29 45.26
CA THR A 25 20.62 23.81 45.24
C THR A 25 19.36 22.93 45.41
N PRO A 26 19.31 21.68 44.88
CA PRO A 26 20.27 20.98 44.01
C PRO A 26 19.67 20.48 42.66
N GLU A 27 20.43 19.66 41.94
CA GLU A 27 20.01 18.83 40.79
C GLU A 27 19.44 19.54 39.55
N GLU A 28 20.26 20.42 38.95
CA GLU A 28 20.30 20.50 37.47
C GLU A 28 20.82 19.18 36.88
N LEU A 29 19.99 18.14 36.88
CA LEU A 29 20.26 16.99 36.02
C LEU A 29 19.98 17.42 34.58
N GLN A 30 21.01 17.98 33.93
CA GLN A 30 21.02 18.29 32.50
C GLN A 30 20.87 16.99 31.71
N LYS A 31 19.62 16.52 31.57
CA LYS A 31 19.28 15.46 30.64
C LYS A 31 19.27 16.06 29.24
N GLU A 32 20.45 16.44 28.76
CA GLU A 32 20.67 16.83 27.38
C GLU A 32 20.00 15.80 26.49
N PHE A 33 19.11 16.27 25.62
CA PHE A 33 18.31 15.39 24.78
C PHE A 33 19.22 14.82 23.69
N LEU A 34 19.94 13.76 24.03
CA LEU A 34 20.95 13.15 23.17
C LEU A 34 20.34 12.86 21.80
N PRO A 35 21.05 13.13 20.68
CA PRO A 35 20.48 13.00 19.34
C PRO A 35 19.87 11.62 19.04
N TRP A 36 20.36 10.56 19.69
CA TRP A 36 19.82 9.21 19.56
C TRP A 36 18.47 9.00 20.26
N GLU A 37 18.08 9.79 21.27
CA GLU A 37 16.73 9.72 21.86
C GLU A 37 15.64 10.18 20.88
N LYS A 38 15.98 11.04 19.90
CA LYS A 38 15.11 11.36 18.75
C LYS A 38 15.04 10.15 17.84
N THR A 39 16.19 9.66 17.36
CA THR A 39 16.20 8.57 16.39
C THR A 39 15.57 7.27 16.91
N VAL A 40 15.67 6.91 18.20
CA VAL A 40 14.91 5.73 18.70
C VAL A 40 13.40 5.98 18.84
N LYS A 41 12.96 7.23 19.06
CA LYS A 41 11.52 7.58 19.02
C LYS A 41 11.01 7.55 17.58
N ASP A 42 11.77 8.10 16.64
CA ASP A 42 11.44 8.13 15.21
C ASP A 42 11.45 6.71 14.60
N VAL A 43 12.46 5.89 14.94
CA VAL A 43 12.53 4.46 14.55
C VAL A 43 11.36 3.68 15.14
N ARG A 44 11.01 3.88 16.43
CA ARG A 44 9.88 3.17 17.05
C ARG A 44 8.52 3.64 16.52
N ALA A 45 8.40 4.91 16.11
CA ALA A 45 7.23 5.42 15.40
C ALA A 45 7.13 4.82 13.99
N ALA A 46 8.24 4.69 13.26
CA ALA A 46 8.29 4.01 11.96
C ALA A 46 8.00 2.50 12.08
N GLU A 47 8.50 1.83 13.11
CA GLU A 47 8.23 0.42 13.41
C GLU A 47 6.74 0.20 13.74
N LEU A 48 6.13 1.07 14.56
CA LEU A 48 4.69 1.06 14.82
C LEU A 48 3.86 1.36 13.56
N ALA A 49 4.33 2.25 12.68
CA ALA A 49 3.68 2.51 11.40
C ALA A 49 3.75 1.30 10.47
N LEU A 50 4.91 0.62 10.38
CA LEU A 50 5.09 -0.61 9.61
C LEU A 50 4.24 -1.76 10.16
N GLN A 51 4.19 -1.95 11.49
CA GLN A 51 3.28 -2.91 12.12
C GLN A 51 1.81 -2.59 11.81
N ARG A 52 1.41 -1.31 11.90
CA ARG A 52 0.03 -0.88 11.61
C ARG A 52 -0.34 -1.09 10.13
N ILE A 53 0.59 -0.86 9.21
CA ILE A 53 0.43 -1.19 7.78
C ILE A 53 0.30 -2.71 7.60
N GLN A 54 1.18 -3.51 8.20
CA GLN A 54 1.15 -4.97 8.13
C GLN A 54 -0.15 -5.58 8.71
N TRP A 55 -0.67 -4.99 9.79
CA TRP A 55 -1.94 -5.37 10.41
C TRP A 55 -3.13 -5.00 9.53
N SER A 56 -3.18 -3.76 9.02
CA SER A 56 -4.17 -3.30 8.01
C SER A 56 -4.18 -4.20 6.77
N GLN A 57 -3.02 -4.53 6.19
CA GLN A 57 -2.91 -5.46 5.05
C GLN A 57 -3.44 -6.87 5.39
N SER A 58 -3.45 -7.25 6.65
CA SER A 58 -3.97 -8.54 7.12
C SER A 58 -5.47 -8.50 7.45
N GLU A 59 -6.00 -7.34 7.85
CA GLU A 59 -7.44 -7.05 7.93
C GLU A 59 -8.09 -7.04 6.54
N HIS A 60 -7.55 -6.28 5.59
CA HIS A 60 -8.12 -6.15 4.23
C HIS A 60 -8.20 -7.48 3.49
N ARG A 61 -7.24 -8.39 3.71
CA ARG A 61 -7.26 -9.75 3.14
C ARG A 61 -8.44 -10.62 3.60
N LYS A 62 -9.12 -10.27 4.69
CA LYS A 62 -10.37 -10.94 5.13
C LYS A 62 -11.58 -10.60 4.25
N ILE A 63 -11.48 -9.53 3.47
CA ILE A 63 -12.56 -8.96 2.62
C ILE A 63 -12.29 -9.22 1.13
N PHE A 64 -11.20 -9.93 0.81
CA PHE A 64 -10.80 -10.24 -0.57
C PHE A 64 -11.68 -11.34 -1.18
N LYS A 65 -11.96 -11.23 -2.48
CA LYS A 65 -12.71 -12.23 -3.25
C LYS A 65 -11.84 -13.47 -3.53
N ASP A 66 -12.45 -14.58 -3.92
CA ASP A 66 -11.74 -15.85 -4.20
C ASP A 66 -10.54 -15.67 -5.15
N GLY A 67 -9.32 -15.89 -4.65
CA GLY A 67 -8.11 -15.78 -5.45
C GLY A 67 -7.60 -14.35 -5.72
N GLN A 68 -8.27 -13.33 -5.19
CA GLN A 68 -7.73 -11.97 -5.10
C GLN A 68 -6.49 -11.96 -4.19
N LYS A 69 -5.45 -11.25 -4.62
CA LYS A 69 -4.13 -11.15 -3.96
C LYS A 69 -3.78 -9.71 -3.61
N PHE A 70 -4.30 -8.77 -4.38
CA PHE A 70 -4.00 -7.35 -4.30
C PHE A 70 -5.29 -6.56 -4.02
N PRO A 71 -5.20 -5.41 -3.33
CA PRO A 71 -6.34 -4.50 -3.17
C PRO A 71 -6.81 -4.02 -4.55
N THR A 72 -8.12 -3.78 -4.70
CA THR A 72 -8.70 -3.42 -6.00
C THR A 72 -8.28 -2.01 -6.44
N PRO A 73 -7.71 -1.85 -7.65
CA PRO A 73 -7.18 -0.56 -8.11
C PRO A 73 -8.28 0.49 -8.34
N PRO A 74 -7.95 1.80 -8.23
CA PRO A 74 -8.87 2.90 -8.53
C PRO A 74 -9.43 2.83 -9.97
N VAL A 75 -10.63 3.37 -10.18
CA VAL A 75 -11.28 3.38 -11.51
C VAL A 75 -10.49 4.19 -12.55
N ALA A 76 -9.75 5.22 -12.12
CA ALA A 76 -8.91 6.06 -12.98
C ALA A 76 -7.56 5.41 -13.38
N GLU A 77 -7.30 4.16 -13.00
CA GLU A 77 -6.03 3.48 -13.26
C GLU A 77 -6.02 2.82 -14.65
N ALA A 78 -5.07 3.20 -15.51
CA ALA A 78 -5.10 2.85 -16.93
C ALA A 78 -4.96 1.34 -17.21
N THR A 79 -4.20 0.60 -16.40
CA THR A 79 -4.09 -0.86 -16.58
C THR A 79 -5.40 -1.56 -16.18
N ARG A 80 -6.09 -1.08 -15.15
CA ARG A 80 -7.43 -1.54 -14.78
C ARG A 80 -8.41 -1.40 -15.94
N ALA A 81 -8.54 -0.19 -16.49
CA ALA A 81 -9.47 0.08 -17.59
C ALA A 81 -9.17 -0.79 -18.83
N PHE A 82 -7.89 -0.99 -19.17
CA PHE A 82 -7.46 -1.87 -20.26
C PHE A 82 -7.82 -3.35 -20.03
N TYR A 83 -7.64 -3.87 -18.81
CA TYR A 83 -8.00 -5.27 -18.52
C TYR A 83 -9.51 -5.46 -18.34
N GLU A 84 -10.26 -4.44 -17.90
CA GLU A 84 -11.72 -4.44 -17.91
C GLU A 84 -12.27 -4.50 -19.34
N SER A 85 -11.77 -3.67 -20.27
CA SER A 85 -12.22 -3.72 -21.68
C SER A 85 -11.81 -5.04 -22.36
N LEU A 86 -10.57 -5.49 -22.17
CA LEU A 86 -10.08 -6.76 -22.72
C LEU A 86 -10.85 -7.98 -22.18
N PHE A 87 -11.41 -7.92 -20.96
CA PHE A 87 -12.29 -8.95 -20.43
C PHE A 87 -13.70 -8.87 -21.02
N ALA A 88 -14.23 -7.67 -21.26
CA ALA A 88 -15.54 -7.47 -21.90
C ALA A 88 -15.54 -7.89 -23.38
N GLU A 89 -14.47 -7.57 -24.11
CA GLU A 89 -14.25 -8.00 -25.50
C GLU A 89 -13.95 -9.51 -25.61
N ASN A 90 -13.20 -10.06 -24.65
CA ASN A 90 -12.78 -11.46 -24.65
C ASN A 90 -12.80 -12.07 -23.23
N PRO A 91 -13.93 -12.64 -22.79
CA PRO A 91 -14.07 -13.22 -21.45
C PRO A 91 -13.35 -14.57 -21.28
N ASP A 92 -12.59 -15.03 -22.27
CA ASP A 92 -11.63 -16.15 -22.19
C ASP A 92 -10.15 -15.69 -22.28
N SER A 93 -9.91 -14.36 -22.31
CA SER A 93 -8.58 -13.77 -22.30
C SER A 93 -7.82 -14.14 -21.03
N LYS A 94 -6.82 -15.02 -21.17
CA LYS A 94 -5.98 -15.55 -20.09
C LYS A 94 -5.43 -14.44 -19.18
N ILE A 95 -4.94 -13.36 -19.78
CA ILE A 95 -4.28 -12.27 -19.06
C ILE A 95 -5.30 -11.36 -18.35
N ALA A 96 -6.44 -11.07 -18.99
CA ALA A 96 -7.52 -10.30 -18.37
C ALA A 96 -8.15 -11.08 -17.21
N ILE A 97 -8.51 -12.35 -17.40
CA ILE A 97 -8.99 -13.24 -16.31
C ILE A 97 -8.02 -13.23 -15.13
N LYS A 98 -6.71 -13.37 -15.38
CA LYS A 98 -5.69 -13.32 -14.32
C LYS A 98 -5.75 -11.97 -13.58
N TYR A 99 -5.64 -10.85 -14.30
CA TYR A 99 -5.59 -9.53 -13.67
C TYR A 99 -6.87 -9.20 -12.91
N CYS A 100 -8.04 -9.43 -13.53
CA CYS A 100 -9.34 -9.10 -12.97
C CYS A 100 -9.68 -9.92 -11.71
N VAL A 101 -9.23 -11.18 -11.63
CA VAL A 101 -9.35 -12.02 -10.43
C VAL A 101 -8.30 -11.65 -9.38
N GLU A 102 -7.01 -11.56 -9.74
CA GLU A 102 -5.94 -11.27 -8.76
C GLU A 102 -6.07 -9.89 -8.10
N ASN A 103 -6.75 -8.94 -8.76
CA ASN A 103 -7.07 -7.61 -8.21
C ASN A 103 -8.56 -7.45 -7.79
N GLY A 104 -9.39 -8.50 -7.90
CA GLY A 104 -10.79 -8.49 -7.48
C GLY A 104 -11.69 -7.45 -8.16
N VAL A 105 -11.38 -7.06 -9.40
CA VAL A 105 -11.98 -5.90 -10.09
C VAL A 105 -13.45 -6.13 -10.46
N LEU A 106 -13.81 -7.35 -10.86
CA LEU A 106 -15.13 -7.69 -11.38
C LEU A 106 -16.24 -7.70 -10.29
N PRO A 107 -17.52 -7.46 -10.66
CA PRO A 107 -18.69 -7.74 -9.81
C PRO A 107 -18.70 -9.18 -9.31
N VAL A 108 -19.33 -9.45 -8.14
CA VAL A 108 -19.23 -10.74 -7.43
C VAL A 108 -19.65 -11.93 -8.29
N GLU A 109 -20.74 -11.79 -9.05
CA GLU A 109 -21.30 -12.81 -9.95
C GLU A 109 -20.27 -13.20 -11.04
N VAL A 110 -19.87 -12.21 -11.86
CA VAL A 110 -18.91 -12.37 -12.95
C VAL A 110 -17.54 -12.84 -12.44
N HIS A 111 -17.13 -12.36 -11.26
CA HIS A 111 -15.89 -12.77 -10.61
C HIS A 111 -15.89 -14.26 -10.25
N HIS A 112 -17.00 -14.81 -9.77
CA HIS A 112 -17.10 -16.23 -9.42
C HIS A 112 -16.96 -17.14 -10.65
N GLU A 113 -17.45 -16.72 -11.82
CA GLU A 113 -17.22 -17.42 -13.09
C GLU A 113 -15.77 -17.28 -13.59
N ALA A 114 -15.24 -16.05 -13.57
CA ALA A 114 -13.85 -15.77 -13.93
C ALA A 114 -12.86 -16.57 -13.06
N TYR A 115 -13.15 -16.72 -11.77
CA TYR A 115 -12.37 -17.55 -10.83
C TYR A 115 -12.40 -19.04 -11.20
N LYS A 116 -13.57 -19.59 -11.59
CA LYS A 116 -13.67 -20.97 -12.10
C LYS A 116 -12.82 -21.19 -13.36
N LYS A 117 -12.77 -20.21 -14.28
CA LYS A 117 -11.87 -20.24 -15.45
C LYS A 117 -10.40 -20.14 -15.02
N TYR A 118 -10.07 -19.20 -14.15
CA TYR A 118 -8.72 -18.96 -13.63
C TYR A 118 -8.12 -20.19 -12.95
N LYS A 119 -8.87 -20.87 -12.07
CA LYS A 119 -8.45 -22.09 -11.38
C LYS A 119 -8.05 -23.20 -12.38
N LYS A 120 -8.91 -23.49 -13.35
CA LYS A 120 -8.65 -24.47 -14.43
C LYS A 120 -7.41 -24.11 -15.26
N MET A 121 -7.10 -22.83 -15.45
CA MET A 121 -5.90 -22.37 -16.17
C MET A 121 -4.63 -22.41 -15.30
N ARG A 122 -4.74 -22.16 -13.99
CA ARG A 122 -3.65 -22.34 -13.01
C ARG A 122 -3.24 -23.80 -12.90
N GLU A 123 -4.22 -24.71 -12.80
CA GLU A 123 -3.99 -26.17 -12.76
C GLU A 123 -3.31 -26.68 -14.04
N LYS A 124 -3.72 -26.19 -15.21
CA LYS A 124 -3.06 -26.45 -16.51
C LYS A 124 -1.69 -25.77 -16.67
N GLY A 125 -1.17 -25.11 -15.62
CA GLY A 125 0.14 -24.45 -15.64
C GLY A 125 0.27 -23.28 -16.62
N VAL A 126 -0.84 -22.73 -17.13
CA VAL A 126 -0.85 -21.72 -18.22
C VAL A 126 -0.08 -20.45 -17.85
N PHE A 127 -0.09 -20.09 -16.56
CA PHE A 127 0.56 -18.91 -16.01
C PHE A 127 1.98 -19.15 -15.50
N ASN A 128 2.54 -20.35 -15.66
CA ASN A 128 3.87 -20.71 -15.18
C ASN A 128 4.79 -21.03 -16.37
N MET A 129 5.69 -20.09 -16.70
CA MET A 129 6.61 -20.23 -17.83
C MET A 129 7.46 -21.51 -17.74
N GLY A 130 7.92 -21.89 -16.54
CA GLY A 130 8.70 -23.11 -16.34
C GLY A 130 7.92 -24.40 -16.64
N GLN A 131 6.61 -24.43 -16.36
CA GLN A 131 5.74 -25.54 -16.73
C GLN A 131 5.46 -25.54 -18.25
N GLN A 132 5.19 -24.38 -18.85
CA GLN A 132 5.00 -24.28 -20.30
C GLN A 132 6.26 -24.71 -21.09
N LEU A 133 7.45 -24.32 -20.65
CA LEU A 133 8.72 -24.74 -21.25
C LEU A 133 8.93 -26.27 -21.16
N LYS A 134 8.69 -26.88 -19.98
CA LYS A 134 8.79 -28.34 -19.81
C LYS A 134 7.81 -29.09 -20.73
N LEU A 135 6.55 -28.64 -20.81
CA LEU A 135 5.55 -29.21 -21.71
C LEU A 135 5.93 -29.05 -23.19
N ALA A 136 6.50 -27.90 -23.58
CA ALA A 136 6.94 -27.64 -24.95
C ALA A 136 8.16 -28.51 -25.35
N LEU A 137 9.11 -28.72 -24.44
CA LEU A 137 10.26 -29.62 -24.66
C LEU A 137 9.81 -31.07 -24.80
N HIS A 138 8.97 -31.57 -23.88
CA HIS A 138 8.41 -32.93 -23.96
C HIS A 138 7.62 -33.14 -25.26
N ARG A 139 6.83 -32.16 -25.70
CA ARG A 139 6.11 -32.20 -26.98
C ARG A 139 7.04 -32.20 -28.21
N LYS A 140 8.20 -31.54 -28.14
CA LYS A 140 9.23 -31.62 -29.19
C LYS A 140 9.90 -33.01 -29.21
N GLU A 141 10.18 -33.59 -28.05
CA GLU A 141 10.78 -34.92 -27.93
C GLU A 141 9.86 -36.02 -28.47
N LEU A 142 8.59 -36.05 -28.05
CA LEU A 142 7.60 -37.01 -28.58
C LEU A 142 7.50 -36.92 -30.11
N LYS A 143 7.49 -35.71 -30.68
CA LYS A 143 7.53 -35.51 -32.14
C LYS A 143 8.80 -36.05 -32.78
N ARG A 144 9.97 -35.85 -32.15
CA ARG A 144 11.26 -36.37 -32.63
C ARG A 144 11.30 -37.90 -32.61
N LEU A 145 10.73 -38.53 -31.58
CA LEU A 145 10.64 -39.99 -31.46
C LEU A 145 9.69 -40.56 -32.51
N ALA A 146 8.49 -39.98 -32.67
CA ALA A 146 7.54 -40.38 -33.72
C ALA A 146 8.15 -40.27 -35.13
N LEU A 147 8.86 -39.18 -35.44
CA LEU A 147 9.51 -38.99 -36.75
C LEU A 147 10.70 -39.95 -36.97
N LYS A 148 11.27 -40.54 -35.91
CA LYS A 148 12.30 -41.57 -36.00
C LYS A 148 11.72 -42.98 -36.15
N GLY A 149 10.53 -43.25 -35.62
CA GLY A 149 9.82 -44.53 -35.77
C GLY A 149 8.98 -44.66 -37.05
N LEU A 150 9.01 -43.64 -37.93
CA LEU A 150 8.44 -43.67 -39.29
C LEU A 150 9.53 -43.85 -40.38
N ARG A 151 10.69 -44.41 -40.01
CA ARG A 151 11.81 -44.76 -40.90
C ARG A 151 12.32 -46.15 -40.58
#